data_AF-A0A1G9UR69-F1
#
_entry.id   AF-A0A1G9UR69-F1
#
_cell.length_a   1.000
_cell.length_b   1.000
_cell.length_c   1.000
_cell.angle_alpha   90.00
_cell.angle_beta   90.00
_cell.angle_gamma   90.00
#
_symmetry.space_group_name_H-M   'P 1'
#
loop_
_entity.id
_entity.type
_entity.pdbx_description
1 polymer ?
#
loop_
_entity_poly.entity_id
_entity_poly.type
_entity_poly.pdbx_seq_one_letter_code
_entity_poly.pdbx_strand_id
1 'polypeptide(L)'
;MIWNGTSKEYPLNLENFLLRAIDSGDWKKETISDGEFRTLQSEKIEGVKIDFVKVDISRFIKDPRVLEIWSQSYFHDLRAKLKINASIDT
;
A
#
# COMPACT_ATOMS: atom_id res chain seq x y z
N MET A 1 24.40 13.29 -14.13
CA MET A 1 24.11 12.76 -12.79
C MET A 1 23.23 11.54 -12.99
N ILE A 2 23.81 10.33 -12.93
CA ILE A 2 23.07 9.08 -13.13
C ILE A 2 22.57 8.63 -11.75
N TRP A 3 21.26 8.63 -11.53
CA TRP A 3 20.66 8.15 -10.29
C TRP A 3 20.62 6.61 -10.33
N ASN A 4 21.54 5.97 -9.61
CA ASN A 4 21.53 4.54 -9.37
C ASN A 4 20.64 4.26 -8.16
N GLY A 5 19.35 4.05 -8.41
CA GLY A 5 18.35 3.80 -7.39
C GLY A 5 18.53 2.47 -6.67
N THR A 6 19.26 2.47 -5.56
CA THR A 6 19.04 1.48 -4.50
C THR A 6 17.79 1.90 -3.74
N SER A 7 16.62 1.38 -4.13
CA SER A 7 15.42 1.48 -3.28
C SER A 7 15.72 0.73 -1.98
N LYS A 8 16.21 1.45 -0.98
CA LYS A 8 16.45 0.90 0.35
C LYS A 8 15.10 0.40 0.85
N GLU A 9 15.00 -0.90 1.18
CA GLU A 9 13.77 -1.46 1.72
C GLU A 9 13.56 -0.89 3.12
N TYR A 10 12.57 -0.03 3.29
CA TYR A 10 12.17 0.50 4.59
C TYR A 10 11.01 -0.36 5.12
N PRO A 11 11.19 -1.08 6.25
CA PRO A 11 10.10 -1.82 6.84
C PRO A 11 8.99 -0.86 7.26
N LEU A 12 7.75 -1.25 6.99
CA LEU A 12 6.56 -0.50 7.39
C LEU A 12 6.36 -0.64 8.89
N ASN A 13 6.32 0.50 9.58
CA ASN A 13 5.95 0.58 10.98
C ASN A 13 4.42 0.60 11.11
N LEU A 14 3.87 -0.45 11.75
CA LEU A 14 2.42 -0.60 11.93
C LEU A 14 1.81 0.45 12.85
N GLU A 15 2.56 1.00 13.80
CA GLU A 15 2.09 2.05 14.70
C GLU A 15 1.82 3.35 13.93
N ASN A 16 2.75 3.76 13.05
CA ASN A 16 2.56 4.91 12.17
C ASN A 16 1.38 4.71 11.21
N PHE A 17 1.21 3.48 10.69
CA PHE A 17 0.05 3.13 9.86
C PHE A 17 -1.26 3.24 10.65
N LEU A 18 -1.29 2.68 11.87
CA LEU A 18 -2.47 2.63 12.72
C LEU A 18 -3.02 4.02 13.02
N LEU A 19 -2.15 4.98 13.36
CA LEU A 19 -2.55 6.37 13.58
C LEU A 19 -3.31 6.93 12.35
N ARG A 20 -2.79 6.70 11.15
CA ARG A 20 -3.43 7.16 9.90
C ARG A 20 -4.73 6.41 9.60
N ALA A 21 -4.78 5.11 9.86
CA ALA A 21 -5.95 4.29 9.60
C ALA A 21 -7.11 4.63 10.55
N ILE A 22 -6.81 5.03 11.79
CA ILE A 22 -7.82 5.54 12.73
C ILE A 22 -8.31 6.91 12.28
N ASP A 23 -7.41 7.83 11.94
CA ASP A 23 -7.76 9.19 11.48
C ASP A 23 -8.66 9.18 10.22
N SER A 24 -8.42 8.25 9.29
CA SER A 24 -9.24 8.08 8.08
C SER A 24 -10.54 7.30 8.31
N GLY A 25 -10.71 6.68 9.49
CA GLY A 25 -11.84 5.80 9.80
C GLY A 25 -11.76 4.42 9.14
N ASP A 26 -10.62 4.07 8.53
CA ASP A 26 -10.37 2.76 7.92
C ASP A 26 -10.10 1.65 8.96
N TRP A 27 -9.78 2.03 10.19
CA TRP A 27 -9.57 1.12 11.30
C TRP A 27 -10.21 1.66 12.59
N LYS A 28 -10.87 0.78 13.36
CA LYS A 28 -11.65 1.17 14.55
C LYS A 28 -11.11 0.62 15.86
N LYS A 29 -10.16 -0.32 15.80
CA LYS A 29 -9.56 -0.91 17.01
C LYS A 29 -8.35 -0.10 17.44
N GLU A 30 -8.04 -0.15 18.72
CA GLU A 30 -6.87 0.53 19.30
C GLU A 30 -5.54 -0.09 18.87
N THR A 31 -5.55 -1.32 18.35
CA THR A 31 -4.37 -2.03 17.86
C THR A 31 -4.67 -2.70 16.52
N ILE A 32 -3.61 -3.04 15.78
CA ILE A 32 -3.70 -3.84 14.56
C ILE A 32 -2.55 -4.82 14.49
N SER A 33 -2.87 -6.09 14.24
CA SER A 33 -1.86 -7.13 13.99
C SER A 33 -1.39 -7.13 12.53
N ASP A 34 -0.24 -7.74 12.24
CA ASP A 34 0.24 -7.96 10.86
C ASP A 34 -0.82 -8.70 10.02
N GLY A 35 -1.47 -9.73 10.59
CA GLY A 35 -2.52 -10.48 9.91
C GLY A 35 -3.74 -9.62 9.57
N GLU A 36 -4.21 -8.80 10.50
CA GLU A 36 -5.31 -7.87 10.26
C GLU A 36 -4.95 -6.79 9.23
N PHE A 37 -3.75 -6.24 9.32
CA PHE A 37 -3.23 -5.30 8.33
C PHE A 37 -3.17 -5.93 6.92
N ARG A 38 -2.74 -7.19 6.85
CA ARG A 38 -2.71 -7.97 5.61
C ARG A 38 -4.11 -8.23 5.07
N THR A 39 -5.09 -8.54 5.91
CA THR A 39 -6.49 -8.73 5.51
C THR A 39 -7.10 -7.42 5.01
N LEU A 40 -6.94 -6.33 5.76
CA LEU A 40 -7.44 -5.00 5.39
C LEU A 40 -6.93 -4.57 4.01
N GLN A 41 -5.64 -4.79 3.71
CA GLN A 41 -5.11 -4.52 2.38
C GLN A 41 -5.73 -5.39 1.28
N SER A 42 -5.97 -6.68 1.55
CA SER A 42 -6.62 -7.57 0.59
C SER A 42 -8.02 -7.06 0.25
N GLU A 43 -8.82 -6.76 1.28
CA GLU A 43 -10.18 -6.23 1.12
C GLU A 43 -10.21 -4.91 0.34
N LYS A 44 -9.25 -4.01 0.61
CA LYS A 44 -9.12 -2.74 -0.13
C LYS A 44 -8.73 -2.98 -1.58
N ILE A 45 -7.77 -3.86 -1.86
CA ILE A 45 -7.39 -4.22 -3.24
C ILE A 45 -8.56 -4.86 -3.98
N GLU A 46 -9.33 -5.70 -3.29
CA GLU A 46 -10.52 -6.37 -3.82
C GLU A 46 -11.67 -5.40 -4.14
N GLY A 47 -11.87 -4.39 -3.29
CA GLY A 47 -12.95 -3.40 -3.45
C GLY A 47 -12.68 -2.28 -4.45
N VAL A 48 -11.43 -2.07 -4.88
CA VAL A 48 -11.07 -0.98 -5.80
C VAL A 48 -11.30 -1.39 -7.25
N LYS A 49 -12.06 -0.58 -7.99
CA LYS A 49 -12.19 -0.71 -9.44
C LYS A 49 -10.98 -0.08 -10.14
N ILE A 50 -9.93 -0.87 -10.33
CA ILE A 50 -8.62 -0.40 -10.85
C ILE A 50 -8.74 0.36 -12.17
N ASP A 51 -9.65 -0.04 -13.08
CA ASP A 51 -9.82 0.66 -14.36
C ASP A 51 -10.32 2.10 -14.20
N PHE A 52 -11.17 2.37 -13.20
CA PHE A 52 -11.60 3.74 -12.90
C PHE A 52 -10.45 4.55 -12.30
N VAL A 53 -9.65 3.94 -11.43
CA VAL A 53 -8.45 4.57 -10.87
C VAL A 53 -7.46 4.97 -11.98
N LYS A 54 -7.26 4.11 -12.99
CA LYS A 54 -6.42 4.44 -14.14
C LYS A 54 -6.91 5.69 -14.88
N VAL A 55 -8.22 5.76 -15.14
CA VAL A 55 -8.84 6.92 -15.81
C VAL A 55 -8.61 8.21 -15.04
N ASP A 56 -8.76 8.18 -13.71
CA ASP A 56 -8.58 9.36 -12.86
C ASP A 56 -7.11 9.79 -12.81
N ILE A 57 -6.19 8.86 -12.55
CA ILE A 57 -4.75 9.16 -12.39
C ILE A 57 -4.10 9.58 -13.72
N SER A 58 -4.56 9.04 -14.85
CA SER A 58 -3.97 9.33 -16.18
C SER A 58 -3.91 10.84 -16.50
N ARG A 59 -4.78 11.64 -15.90
CA ARG A 59 -4.87 13.10 -16.08
C ARG A 59 -3.76 13.87 -15.38
N PHE A 60 -3.07 13.26 -14.42
CA PHE A 60 -2.08 13.90 -13.55
C PHE A 60 -0.63 13.47 -13.83
N ILE A 61 -0.42 12.48 -14.72
CA ILE A 61 0.89 11.91 -15.02
C ILE A 61 1.30 12.16 -16.47
N LYS A 62 2.61 12.33 -16.69
CA LYS A 62 3.16 12.66 -18.01
C LYS A 62 3.01 11.52 -19.03
N ASP A 63 3.18 10.28 -18.58
CA ASP A 63 3.10 9.09 -19.43
C ASP A 63 2.10 8.08 -18.84
N PRO A 64 0.87 8.03 -19.36
CA PRO A 64 -0.17 7.11 -18.86
C PRO A 64 0.13 5.63 -19.05
N ARG A 65 1.05 5.25 -19.95
CA ARG A 65 1.36 3.84 -20.24
C ARG A 65 1.94 3.10 -19.03
N VAL A 66 2.53 3.83 -18.09
CA VAL A 66 3.03 3.25 -16.82
C VAL A 66 1.90 2.63 -15.97
N LEU A 67 0.65 3.00 -16.23
CA LEU A 67 -0.53 2.45 -15.56
C LEU A 67 -1.00 1.13 -16.18
N GLU A 68 -0.49 0.72 -17.35
CA GLU A 68 -0.93 -0.51 -18.02
C GLU A 68 -0.67 -1.76 -17.17
N ILE A 69 0.41 -1.75 -16.39
CA ILE A 69 0.76 -2.85 -15.47
C ILE A 69 -0.17 -2.92 -14.25
N TRP A 70 -0.97 -1.88 -13.99
CA TRP A 70 -1.83 -1.85 -12.81
C TRP A 70 -2.97 -2.83 -13.00
N SER A 71 -3.00 -3.85 -12.17
CA SER A 71 -4.06 -4.82 -12.06
C SER A 71 -4.24 -5.17 -10.58
N GLN A 72 -5.36 -5.82 -10.26
CA GLN A 72 -5.56 -6.34 -8.92
C GLN A 72 -4.42 -7.30 -8.51
N SER A 73 -4.02 -8.19 -9.43
CA SER A 73 -2.89 -9.12 -9.20
C SER A 73 -1.57 -8.39 -8.94
N TYR A 74 -1.28 -7.33 -9.70
CA TYR A 74 -0.08 -6.51 -9.49
C TYR A 74 -0.03 -5.93 -8.08
N PHE A 75 -1.15 -5.42 -7.56
CA PHE A 75 -1.21 -4.88 -6.20
C PHE A 75 -1.14 -5.97 -5.12
N HIS A 76 -1.68 -7.17 -5.36
CA HIS A 76 -1.46 -8.32 -4.48
C HIS A 76 0.03 -8.72 -4.42
N ASP A 77 0.70 -8.77 -5.56
CA ASP A 77 2.13 -9.08 -5.65
C ASP A 77 2.97 -8.00 -4.95
N LEU A 78 2.60 -6.73 -5.08
CA LEU A 78 3.26 -5.62 -4.40
C LEU A 78 3.09 -5.72 -2.88
N ARG A 79 1.87 -5.98 -2.40
CA ARG A 79 1.58 -6.22 -0.98
C ARG A 79 2.43 -7.36 -0.42
N ALA A 80 2.63 -8.45 -1.17
CA ALA A 80 3.42 -9.59 -0.72
C ALA A 80 4.90 -9.25 -0.47
N LYS A 81 5.41 -8.18 -1.09
CA LYS A 81 6.79 -7.70 -0.92
C LYS A 81 6.98 -6.79 0.31
N LEU A 82 5.90 -6.37 0.97
CA LEU A 82 5.99 -5.50 2.14
C LEU A 82 6.66 -6.21 3.31
N LYS A 83 7.73 -5.58 3.82
CA LYS A 83 8.35 -5.94 5.10
C LYS A 83 7.74 -5.08 6.19
N ILE A 84 7.39 -5.68 7.32
CA ILE A 84 6.79 -4.98 8.45
C ILE A 84 7.75 -5.08 9.63
N ASN A 85 8.03 -3.95 10.29
CA ASN A 85 8.58 -3.97 11.63
C ASN A 85 7.41 -3.82 12.60
N ALA A 86 7.02 -4.93 13.24
CA ALA A 86 6.39 -4.79 14.53
C ALA A 86 7.43 -4.10 15.42
N SER A 87 7.07 -2.98 16.03
CA SER A 87 7.92 -2.31 17.03
C SER A 87 8.44 -3.39 17.99
N ILE A 88 9.75 -3.40 18.19
CA ILE A 88 10.43 -4.36 19.06
C ILE A 88 9.76 -4.27 20.43
N ASP A 89 9.14 -5.36 20.89
CA ASP A 89 8.82 -5.55 22.30
C ASP A 89 10.14 -5.37 23.07
N THR A 90 10.28 -4.22 23.73
CA THR A 90 11.29 -3.94 24.75
C THR A 90 10.62 -3.28 25.93
#